data_AF-A0A1R1YCS0-F1
#
_entry.id   AF-A0A1R1YCS0-F1
#
_cell.length_a   1.000
_cell.length_b   1.000
_cell.length_c   1.000
_cell.angle_alpha   90.00
_cell.angle_beta   90.00
_cell.angle_gamma   90.00
#
_symmetry.space_group_name_H-M   'P 1'
#
loop_
_entity.id
_entity.type
_entity.pdbx_description
1 polymer ?
#
loop_
_entity_poly.entity_id
_entity_poly.type
_entity_poly.pdbx_seq_one_letter_code
_entity_poly.pdbx_strand_id
1 'polypeptide(L)'
;MKFFVSVSVLSTVASVAFAGYMCQDDCMNVSNDMNYEYQPMQEAEAAPVKPISGRRRRISRRFRAYCSAIEECKTGCLEQKDKAVCKTYRKQMRVARRKSRTPEQKAASKARFNAYCAAIDECKTGCLDNGDKSVCKTYRKSFRKQNRKARRVAFRSKFKAFCAQIEECNSGCLVNKDRSVCRTFRKQFRQQNKKN
;
A
#
# COMPACT_ATOMS: atom_id res chain seq x y z
N MET A 1 47.47 51.55 26.62
CA MET A 1 46.10 51.04 26.85
C MET A 1 46.19 49.51 26.78
N LYS A 2 46.28 48.80 27.91
CA LYS A 2 45.22 48.28 28.81
C LYS A 2 44.48 47.02 28.28
N PHE A 3 44.67 45.94 29.05
CA PHE A 3 43.89 44.69 29.24
C PHE A 3 44.19 43.42 28.43
N PHE A 4 44.75 42.44 29.14
CA PHE A 4 44.53 41.00 28.97
C PHE A 4 43.08 40.63 29.31
N VAL A 5 42.47 39.70 28.55
CA VAL A 5 41.48 38.74 29.08
C VAL A 5 41.64 37.40 28.36
N SER A 6 42.11 36.41 29.11
CA SER A 6 41.84 34.98 28.94
C SER A 6 40.50 34.63 29.60
N VAL A 7 39.57 33.93 28.94
CA VAL A 7 38.63 32.99 29.60
C VAL A 7 38.15 31.93 28.61
N SER A 8 38.31 30.68 29.02
CA SER A 8 37.78 29.41 28.52
C SER A 8 36.36 29.11 29.02
N VAL A 9 35.45 28.59 28.18
CA VAL A 9 34.28 27.74 28.53
C VAL A 9 33.93 26.88 27.29
N LEU A 10 34.19 25.57 27.22
CA LEU A 10 33.46 24.39 27.74
C LEU A 10 32.05 24.12 27.17
N SER A 11 31.84 22.84 26.83
CA SER A 11 30.59 22.10 26.56
C SER A 11 29.96 22.24 25.16
N THR A 12 29.45 21.19 24.50
CA THR A 12 29.27 19.75 24.79
C THR A 12 28.80 19.09 23.47
N VAL A 13 29.28 17.87 23.21
CA VAL A 13 28.57 16.72 22.59
C VAL A 13 27.64 16.99 21.40
N ALA A 14 28.02 16.52 20.21
CA ALA A 14 27.21 15.61 19.39
C ALA A 14 27.87 15.40 18.02
N SER A 15 28.44 14.21 17.81
CA SER A 15 28.68 13.69 16.46
C SER A 15 28.55 12.19 16.50
N VAL A 16 27.29 11.75 16.48
CA VAL A 16 26.93 10.40 16.05
C VAL A 16 27.20 10.33 14.56
N ALA A 17 28.37 9.79 14.20
CA ALA A 17 28.69 9.44 12.82
C ALA A 17 28.10 8.06 12.51
N PHE A 18 27.02 8.11 11.74
CA PHE A 18 26.71 7.25 10.58
C PHE A 18 27.42 5.90 10.44
N ALA A 19 26.62 4.83 10.55
CA ALA A 19 26.42 3.80 9.51
C ALA A 19 25.28 2.90 10.05
N GLY A 20 24.06 2.92 9.52
CA GLY A 20 23.73 2.65 8.14
C GLY A 20 23.68 1.15 7.95
N TYR A 21 22.54 0.50 8.22
CA TYR A 21 22.14 -0.71 7.52
C TYR A 21 20.60 -0.90 7.60
N MET A 22 19.98 -0.88 6.42
CA MET A 22 18.80 -1.66 6.01
C MET A 22 17.43 -1.36 6.65
N CYS A 23 16.60 -0.66 5.88
CA CYS A 23 15.19 -1.01 5.81
C CYS A 23 15.03 -2.28 4.98
N GLN A 24 14.73 -3.42 5.59
CA GLN A 24 14.13 -4.53 4.86
C GLN A 24 13.15 -5.33 5.73
N ASP A 25 11.88 -5.25 5.33
CA ASP A 25 10.89 -6.33 5.30
C ASP A 25 10.46 -7.15 6.55
N ASP A 26 10.79 -6.82 7.80
CA ASP A 26 10.24 -7.56 8.96
C ASP A 26 9.07 -6.87 9.68
N CYS A 27 7.89 -6.90 9.06
CA CYS A 27 6.61 -6.65 9.76
C CYS A 27 5.59 -7.76 9.52
N MET A 28 6.06 -9.01 9.35
CA MET A 28 5.23 -10.22 9.35
C MET A 28 6.05 -11.40 9.88
N ASN A 29 6.32 -11.43 11.18
CA ASN A 29 6.40 -12.65 12.01
C ASN A 29 6.92 -12.26 13.39
N VAL A 30 6.01 -12.18 14.36
CA VAL A 30 6.38 -12.44 15.75
C VAL A 30 5.52 -13.62 16.16
N SER A 31 6.18 -14.77 16.18
CA SER A 31 5.81 -15.93 16.97
C SER A 31 5.71 -15.48 18.43
N ASN A 32 4.56 -15.66 19.06
CA ASN A 32 4.46 -15.58 20.51
C ASN A 32 4.98 -16.90 21.06
N ASP A 33 6.21 -16.85 21.56
CA ASP A 33 6.78 -17.82 22.48
C ASP A 33 6.15 -17.52 23.85
N MET A 34 5.18 -18.33 24.28
CA MET A 34 4.64 -18.28 25.64
C MET A 34 5.00 -19.57 26.33
N ASN A 35 6.13 -19.49 27.03
CA ASN A 35 6.56 -20.38 28.10
C ASN A 35 5.40 -20.55 29.12
N TYR A 36 4.86 -21.77 29.23
CA TYR A 36 3.94 -22.15 30.30
C TYR A 36 4.57 -23.27 31.12
N GLU A 37 4.82 -22.92 32.37
CA GLU A 37 5.17 -23.79 33.49
C GLU A 37 4.10 -24.89 33.65
N TYR A 38 4.55 -26.13 33.82
CA TYR A 38 3.75 -27.35 33.81
C TYR A 38 3.38 -27.77 35.24
N GLN A 39 2.09 -28.06 35.51
CA GLN A 39 1.62 -29.13 36.44
C GLN A 39 0.07 -29.26 36.44
N PRO A 40 -0.53 -30.40 36.84
CA PRO A 40 -1.17 -31.33 35.91
C PRO A 40 -2.71 -31.42 36.01
N MET A 41 -3.27 -32.13 35.01
CA MET A 41 -4.67 -32.36 34.70
C MET A 41 -5.52 -32.94 35.85
N GLN A 42 -6.76 -32.47 35.94
CA GLN A 42 -7.89 -33.34 36.29
C GLN A 42 -8.95 -33.29 35.19
N GLU A 43 -9.29 -34.49 34.74
CA GLU A 43 -10.27 -34.86 33.73
C GLU A 43 -11.61 -34.14 33.88
N ALA A 44 -12.08 -33.56 32.77
CA ALA A 44 -13.50 -33.45 32.50
C ALA A 44 -13.73 -33.55 31.00
N GLU A 45 -14.31 -34.67 30.59
CA GLU A 45 -14.80 -34.97 29.25
C GLU A 45 -15.76 -33.88 28.76
N ALA A 46 -15.40 -33.16 27.70
CA ALA A 46 -16.36 -32.37 26.93
C ALA A 46 -15.88 -32.23 25.48
N ALA A 47 -16.60 -32.92 24.59
CA ALA A 47 -16.74 -32.78 23.12
C ALA A 47 -15.67 -31.99 22.31
N PRO A 48 -15.24 -32.46 21.13
CA PRO A 48 -14.30 -31.73 20.28
C PRO A 48 -14.93 -30.42 19.75
N VAL A 49 -14.75 -29.33 20.48
CA VAL A 49 -15.05 -27.97 20.02
C VAL A 49 -14.02 -27.62 18.96
N LYS A 50 -14.39 -27.80 17.68
CA LYS A 50 -13.61 -27.28 16.56
C LYS A 50 -13.44 -25.77 16.77
N PRO A 51 -12.21 -25.23 16.88
CA PRO A 51 -12.03 -23.80 17.03
C PRO A 51 -12.49 -23.11 15.74
N ILE A 52 -13.60 -22.38 15.82
CA ILE A 52 -14.08 -21.52 14.73
C ILE A 52 -13.14 -20.32 14.64
N SER A 53 -11.93 -20.51 14.11
CA SER A 53 -11.01 -19.42 13.79
C SER A 53 -11.40 -18.78 12.45
N GLY A 54 -12.61 -18.23 12.39
CA GLY A 54 -13.08 -17.46 11.25
C GLY A 54 -13.04 -15.98 11.56
N ARG A 55 -12.00 -15.25 11.10
CA ARG A 55 -12.05 -13.77 11.01
C ARG A 55 -13.39 -13.38 10.37
N ARG A 56 -14.37 -12.93 11.17
CA ARG A 56 -15.66 -12.44 10.65
C ARG A 56 -15.36 -11.33 9.65
N ARG A 57 -15.49 -11.63 8.35
CA ARG A 57 -15.21 -10.66 7.28
C ARG A 57 -16.24 -9.54 7.38
N ARG A 58 -15.89 -8.47 8.08
CA ARG A 58 -16.73 -7.28 8.24
C ARG A 58 -17.16 -6.79 6.86
N ILE A 59 -18.46 -6.70 6.65
CA ILE A 59 -19.00 -6.15 5.41
C ILE A 59 -18.55 -4.69 5.30
N SER A 60 -17.90 -4.33 4.19
CA SER A 60 -17.39 -2.96 4.02
C SER A 60 -18.54 -1.95 4.02
N ARG A 61 -18.35 -0.78 4.64
CA ARG A 61 -19.34 0.32 4.68
C ARG A 61 -19.90 0.66 3.29
N ARG A 62 -19.05 0.63 2.27
CA ARG A 62 -19.45 0.89 0.88
C ARG A 62 -20.36 -0.19 0.29
N PHE A 63 -20.18 -1.44 0.70
CA PHE A 63 -21.02 -2.54 0.22
C PHE A 63 -22.39 -2.51 0.91
N ARG A 64 -22.45 -2.14 2.19
CA ARG A 64 -23.72 -1.85 2.87
C ARG A 64 -24.51 -0.76 2.16
N ALA A 65 -23.86 0.36 1.86
CA ALA A 65 -24.49 1.47 1.12
C ALA A 65 -24.96 1.09 -0.29
N TYR A 66 -24.27 0.16 -0.95
CA TYR A 66 -24.69 -0.35 -2.26
C TYR A 66 -25.91 -1.27 -2.14
N CYS A 67 -25.89 -2.17 -1.16
CA CYS A 67 -27.01 -3.10 -0.94
C CYS A 67 -28.21 -2.45 -0.29
N SER A 68 -28.07 -1.36 0.45
CA SER A 68 -29.22 -0.60 0.97
C SER A 68 -30.04 0.07 -0.13
N ALA A 69 -29.46 0.24 -1.33
CA ALA A 69 -30.16 0.80 -2.50
C ALA A 69 -30.79 -0.27 -3.40
N ILE A 70 -30.68 -1.56 -3.05
CA ILE A 70 -31.19 -2.69 -3.83
C ILE A 70 -31.91 -3.62 -2.86
N GLU A 71 -33.24 -3.66 -2.91
CA GLU A 71 -34.06 -4.41 -1.94
C GLU A 71 -33.65 -5.90 -1.87
N GLU A 72 -33.40 -6.55 -3.01
CA GLU A 72 -32.92 -7.94 -3.07
C GLU A 72 -31.58 -8.17 -2.37
N CYS A 73 -30.64 -7.20 -2.44
CA CYS A 73 -29.38 -7.32 -1.71
C CYS A 73 -29.55 -6.96 -0.24
N LYS A 74 -30.44 -6.01 0.09
CA LYS A 74 -30.72 -5.64 1.47
C LYS A 74 -31.31 -6.82 2.23
N THR A 75 -32.40 -7.40 1.71
CA THR A 75 -33.09 -8.52 2.33
C THR A 75 -32.25 -9.79 2.26
N GLY A 76 -31.78 -10.19 1.09
CA GLY A 76 -31.03 -11.44 0.93
C GLY A 76 -29.64 -11.43 1.57
N CYS A 77 -28.88 -10.34 1.44
CA CYS A 77 -27.49 -10.31 1.91
C CYS A 77 -27.27 -9.61 3.25
N LEU A 78 -27.98 -8.51 3.56
CA LEU A 78 -27.78 -7.80 4.84
C LEU A 78 -28.62 -8.39 5.97
N GLU A 79 -29.87 -8.74 5.69
CA GLU A 79 -30.83 -9.24 6.68
C GLU A 79 -30.73 -10.77 6.80
N GLN A 80 -30.97 -11.51 5.72
CA GLN A 80 -30.92 -12.98 5.67
C GLN A 80 -29.50 -13.55 5.66
N LYS A 81 -28.47 -12.71 5.46
CA LYS A 81 -27.04 -13.08 5.42
C LYS A 81 -26.73 -14.22 4.44
N ASP A 82 -27.50 -14.33 3.36
CA ASP A 82 -27.25 -15.31 2.32
C ASP A 82 -25.91 -15.01 1.62
N LYS A 83 -24.98 -15.96 1.76
CA LYS A 83 -23.63 -15.86 1.20
C LYS A 83 -23.65 -15.83 -0.33
N ALA A 84 -24.58 -16.54 -0.98
CA ALA A 84 -24.68 -16.60 -2.43
C ALA A 84 -25.10 -15.23 -2.98
N VAL A 85 -26.19 -14.68 -2.45
CA VAL A 85 -26.70 -13.33 -2.78
C VAL A 85 -25.62 -12.28 -2.53
N CYS A 86 -25.00 -12.30 -1.34
CA CYS A 86 -23.89 -11.40 -1.03
C CYS A 86 -22.72 -11.48 -2.04
N LYS A 87 -22.37 -12.69 -2.50
CA LYS A 87 -21.25 -12.89 -3.43
C LYS A 87 -21.60 -12.34 -4.82
N THR A 88 -22.84 -12.53 -5.27
CA THR A 88 -23.35 -12.02 -6.54
C THR A 88 -23.30 -10.50 -6.60
N TYR A 89 -23.92 -9.81 -5.64
CA TYR A 89 -23.90 -8.34 -5.61
C TYR A 89 -22.50 -7.78 -5.34
N ARG A 90 -21.63 -8.49 -4.60
CA ARG A 90 -20.21 -8.10 -4.50
C ARG A 90 -19.51 -8.16 -5.85
N LYS A 91 -19.83 -9.14 -6.70
CA LYS A 91 -19.26 -9.25 -8.05
C LYS A 91 -19.79 -8.13 -8.94
N GLN A 92 -21.09 -7.86 -8.94
CA GLN A 92 -21.70 -6.75 -9.69
C GLN A 92 -21.11 -5.41 -9.27
N MET A 93 -21.02 -5.12 -7.97
CA MET A 93 -20.40 -3.91 -7.45
C MET A 93 -18.93 -3.77 -7.87
N ARG A 94 -18.18 -4.88 -7.94
CA ARG A 94 -16.79 -4.86 -8.42
C ARG A 94 -16.72 -4.58 -9.92
N VAL A 95 -17.63 -5.12 -10.71
CA VAL A 95 -17.69 -4.91 -12.16
C VAL A 95 -18.07 -3.46 -12.47
N ALA A 96 -19.11 -2.92 -11.84
CA ALA A 96 -19.51 -1.52 -11.98
C ALA A 96 -18.38 -0.53 -11.60
N ARG A 97 -17.50 -0.92 -10.67
CA ARG A 97 -16.32 -0.13 -10.29
C ARG A 97 -15.14 -0.23 -11.23
N ARG A 98 -15.10 -1.21 -12.13
CA ARG A 98 -14.02 -1.30 -13.11
C ARG A 98 -14.20 -0.17 -14.09
N LYS A 99 -13.51 0.94 -13.84
CA LYS A 99 -13.30 1.97 -14.86
C LYS A 99 -12.63 1.31 -16.06
N SER A 100 -13.33 1.24 -17.18
CA SER A 100 -12.73 0.86 -18.45
C SER A 100 -11.65 1.90 -18.78
N ARG A 101 -10.52 1.43 -19.31
CA ARG A 101 -9.57 2.34 -19.93
C ARG A 101 -10.15 2.81 -21.25
N THR A 102 -10.06 4.10 -21.51
CA THR A 102 -10.40 4.65 -22.82
C THR A 102 -9.47 4.06 -23.90
N PRO A 103 -9.86 4.05 -25.17
CA PRO A 103 -9.00 3.58 -26.27
C PRO A 103 -7.62 4.23 -26.25
N GLU A 104 -7.56 5.54 -25.97
CA GLU A 104 -6.32 6.33 -25.91
C GLU A 104 -5.44 5.86 -24.75
N GLN A 105 -6.03 5.59 -23.58
CA GLN A 105 -5.28 5.05 -22.44
C GLN A 105 -4.73 3.65 -22.70
N LYS A 106 -5.44 2.82 -23.48
CA LYS A 106 -4.95 1.51 -23.90
C LYS A 106 -3.80 1.66 -24.90
N ALA A 107 -3.96 2.52 -25.90
CA ALA A 107 -2.94 2.81 -26.91
C ALA A 107 -1.66 3.36 -26.27
N ALA A 108 -1.76 4.36 -25.40
CA ALA A 108 -0.61 4.92 -24.66
C ALA A 108 0.08 3.87 -23.78
N SER A 109 -0.68 2.99 -23.12
CA SER A 109 -0.09 1.89 -22.33
C SER A 109 0.60 0.85 -23.21
N LYS A 110 0.11 0.60 -24.43
CA LYS A 110 0.73 -0.30 -25.40
C LYS A 110 2.01 0.31 -25.95
N ALA A 111 1.98 1.57 -26.39
CA ALA A 111 3.14 2.30 -26.89
C ALA A 111 4.30 2.30 -25.88
N ARG A 112 4.02 2.62 -24.61
CA ARG A 112 5.05 2.58 -23.55
C ARG A 112 5.63 1.19 -23.32
N PHE A 113 4.82 0.14 -23.47
CA PHE A 113 5.31 -1.24 -23.34
C PHE A 113 6.15 -1.66 -24.55
N ASN A 114 5.73 -1.28 -25.76
CA ASN A 114 6.48 -1.56 -26.98
C ASN A 114 7.84 -0.85 -26.94
N ALA A 115 7.90 0.42 -26.53
CA ALA A 115 9.16 1.14 -26.36
C ALA A 115 10.09 0.46 -25.34
N TYR A 116 9.54 -0.03 -24.23
CA TYR A 116 10.29 -0.80 -23.24
C TYR A 116 10.88 -2.10 -23.83
N CYS A 117 10.08 -2.83 -24.60
CA CYS A 117 10.53 -4.08 -25.20
C CYS A 117 11.47 -3.88 -26.39
N ALA A 118 11.36 -2.77 -27.12
CA ALA A 118 12.28 -2.45 -28.20
C ALA A 118 13.73 -2.25 -27.72
N ALA A 119 13.93 -1.90 -26.44
CA ALA A 119 15.23 -1.74 -25.81
C ALA A 119 15.78 -3.03 -25.17
N ILE A 120 15.08 -4.17 -25.31
CA ILE A 120 15.47 -5.46 -24.72
C ILE A 120 15.31 -6.53 -25.78
N ASP A 121 16.42 -7.06 -26.30
CA ASP A 121 16.41 -7.97 -27.44
C ASP A 121 15.52 -9.19 -27.25
N GLU A 122 15.57 -9.83 -26.07
CA GLU A 122 14.69 -10.95 -25.73
C GLU A 122 13.19 -10.56 -25.70
N CYS A 123 12.84 -9.35 -25.25
CA CYS A 123 11.44 -8.93 -25.29
C CYS A 123 11.02 -8.54 -26.71
N LYS A 124 11.89 -7.86 -27.46
CA LYS A 124 11.62 -7.46 -28.84
C LYS A 124 11.34 -8.70 -29.68
N THR A 125 12.30 -9.60 -29.76
CA THR A 125 12.22 -10.83 -30.55
C THR A 125 11.14 -11.77 -30.02
N GLY A 126 11.12 -12.06 -28.73
CA GLY A 126 10.17 -13.02 -28.17
C GLY A 126 8.74 -12.50 -28.09
N CYS A 127 8.51 -11.26 -27.65
CA CYS A 127 7.16 -10.73 -27.43
C CYS A 127 6.60 -9.90 -28.59
N LEU A 128 7.40 -9.00 -29.20
CA LEU A 128 6.89 -8.12 -30.25
C LEU A 128 6.88 -8.82 -31.61
N ASP A 129 7.96 -9.52 -31.94
CA ASP A 129 8.14 -10.12 -33.26
C ASP A 129 7.50 -11.52 -33.32
N ASN A 130 7.87 -12.42 -32.41
CA ASN A 130 7.37 -13.81 -32.37
C ASN A 130 6.01 -13.97 -31.66
N GLY A 131 5.54 -12.94 -30.94
CA GLY A 131 4.26 -12.98 -30.24
C GLY A 131 4.17 -14.02 -29.11
N ASP A 132 5.30 -14.48 -28.57
CA ASP A 132 5.33 -15.46 -27.49
C ASP A 132 4.65 -14.87 -26.24
N LYS A 133 3.50 -15.48 -25.89
CA LYS A 133 2.68 -15.08 -24.76
C LYS A 133 3.41 -15.22 -23.43
N SER A 134 4.32 -16.18 -23.30
CA SER A 134 5.09 -16.44 -22.09
C SER A 134 6.10 -15.30 -21.85
N VAL A 135 6.91 -14.98 -22.85
CA VAL A 135 7.87 -13.88 -22.86
C VAL A 135 7.14 -12.56 -22.66
N CYS A 136 6.06 -12.30 -23.41
CA CYS A 136 5.24 -11.12 -23.22
C CYS A 136 4.70 -10.97 -21.81
N LYS A 137 4.25 -12.06 -21.17
CA LYS A 137 3.70 -12.01 -19.81
C LYS A 137 4.80 -11.70 -18.79
N THR A 138 5.98 -12.26 -18.95
CA THR A 138 7.15 -11.99 -18.12
C THR A 138 7.55 -10.53 -18.20
N TYR A 139 7.77 -10.02 -19.41
CA TYR A 139 8.19 -8.63 -19.62
C TYR A 139 7.08 -7.60 -19.31
N ARG A 140 5.80 -7.95 -19.49
CA ARG A 140 4.69 -7.09 -18.99
C ARG A 140 4.71 -6.98 -17.47
N LYS A 141 5.04 -8.05 -16.75
CA LYS A 141 5.14 -8.01 -15.27
C LYS A 141 6.32 -7.12 -14.84
N SER A 142 7.50 -7.28 -15.45
CA SER A 142 8.66 -6.44 -15.15
C SER A 142 8.39 -4.97 -15.45
N PHE A 143 7.85 -4.65 -16.63
CA PHE A 143 7.45 -3.31 -17.03
C PHE A 143 6.46 -2.67 -16.04
N ARG A 144 5.45 -3.42 -15.59
CA ARG A 144 4.49 -2.93 -14.57
C ARG A 144 5.18 -2.66 -13.23
N LYS A 145 6.13 -3.50 -12.82
CA LYS A 145 6.91 -3.33 -11.57
C LYS A 145 7.77 -2.06 -11.66
N GLN A 146 8.49 -1.87 -12.76
CA GLN A 146 9.31 -0.68 -13.01
C GLN A 146 8.45 0.60 -13.04
N ASN A 147 7.37 0.61 -13.81
CA ASN A 147 6.45 1.76 -13.84
C ASN A 147 5.83 2.10 -12.48
N ARG A 148 5.58 1.09 -11.64
CA ARG A 148 5.09 1.32 -10.28
C ARG A 148 6.16 1.96 -9.40
N LYS A 149 7.42 1.53 -9.52
CA LYS A 149 8.57 2.14 -8.82
C LYS A 149 8.74 3.59 -9.26
N ALA A 150 8.82 3.85 -10.57
CA ALA A 150 8.95 5.20 -11.13
C ALA A 150 7.82 6.14 -10.66
N ARG A 151 6.56 5.68 -10.72
CA ARG A 151 5.41 6.46 -10.21
C ARG A 151 5.50 6.78 -8.72
N ARG A 152 6.02 5.85 -7.91
CA ARG A 152 6.22 6.09 -6.47
C ARG A 152 7.32 7.11 -6.21
N VAL A 153 8.42 7.04 -6.95
CA VAL A 153 9.53 8.01 -6.85
C VAL A 153 9.06 9.39 -7.28
N ALA A 154 8.41 9.50 -8.44
CA ALA A 154 7.83 10.75 -8.92
C ALA A 154 6.82 11.33 -7.92
N PHE A 155 5.94 10.50 -7.35
CA PHE A 155 5.01 10.94 -6.31
C PHE A 155 5.75 11.46 -5.07
N ARG A 156 6.79 10.76 -4.60
CA ARG A 156 7.57 11.17 -3.43
C ARG A 156 8.28 12.50 -3.66
N SER A 157 8.89 12.68 -4.84
CA SER A 157 9.54 13.94 -5.23
C SER A 157 8.53 15.10 -5.20
N LYS A 158 7.40 14.97 -5.93
CA LYS A 158 6.37 16.01 -5.96
C LYS A 158 5.75 16.28 -4.58
N PHE A 159 5.55 15.24 -3.78
CA PHE A 159 5.01 15.37 -2.43
C PHE A 159 6.00 16.05 -1.48
N LYS A 160 7.30 15.77 -1.61
CA LYS A 160 8.35 16.45 -0.84
C LYS A 160 8.38 17.94 -1.16
N ALA A 161 8.31 18.30 -2.45
CA ALA A 161 8.23 19.70 -2.88
C ALA A 161 6.98 20.40 -2.33
N PHE A 162 5.81 19.74 -2.39
CA PHE A 162 4.59 20.25 -1.78
C PHE A 162 4.73 20.50 -0.28
N CYS A 163 5.30 19.54 0.47
CA CYS A 163 5.44 19.69 1.91
C CYS A 163 6.53 20.68 2.31
N ALA A 164 7.52 20.94 1.46
CA ALA A 164 8.52 21.97 1.72
C ALA A 164 7.90 23.39 1.78
N GLN A 165 6.75 23.60 1.15
CA GLN A 165 6.01 24.87 1.16
C GLN A 165 5.08 25.02 2.36
N ILE A 166 4.90 23.97 3.18
CA ILE A 166 3.96 23.95 4.30
C ILE A 166 4.72 23.49 5.55
N GLU A 167 4.98 24.41 6.47
CA GLU A 167 5.76 24.13 7.68
C GLU A 167 5.22 22.92 8.46
N GLU A 168 3.91 22.84 8.67
CA GLU A 168 3.26 21.73 9.36
C GLU A 168 3.45 20.39 8.64
N CYS A 169 3.45 20.37 7.29
CA CYS A 169 3.76 19.14 6.57
C CYS A 169 5.26 18.81 6.61
N ASN A 170 6.13 19.82 6.51
CA ASN A 170 7.56 19.61 6.53
C ASN A 170 8.01 19.03 7.87
N SER A 171 7.72 19.73 8.96
CA SER A 171 8.10 19.33 10.31
C SER A 171 7.37 18.05 10.74
N GLY A 172 6.06 17.97 10.51
CA GLY A 172 5.25 16.83 10.93
C GLY A 172 5.49 15.58 10.08
N CYS A 173 5.41 15.68 8.75
CA CYS A 173 5.46 14.50 7.88
C CYS A 173 6.85 14.13 7.36
N LEU A 174 7.68 15.12 6.99
CA LEU A 174 9.00 14.83 6.38
C LEU A 174 10.08 14.62 7.45
N VAL A 175 10.10 15.46 8.48
CA VAL A 175 11.08 15.41 9.57
C VAL A 175 10.65 14.40 10.63
N ASN A 176 9.53 14.67 11.32
CA ASN A 176 9.06 13.86 12.46
C ASN A 176 8.37 12.56 12.04
N LYS A 177 8.07 12.39 10.74
CA LYS A 177 7.38 11.21 10.18
C LYS A 177 6.06 10.87 10.87
N ASP A 178 5.37 11.89 11.41
CA ASP A 178 4.06 11.72 12.03
C ASP A 178 3.07 11.17 11.00
N ARG A 179 2.54 9.99 11.32
CA ARG A 179 1.66 9.22 10.45
C ARG A 179 0.32 9.90 10.23
N SER A 180 -0.19 10.64 11.22
CA SER A 180 -1.47 11.34 11.15
C SER A 180 -1.36 12.54 10.20
N VAL A 181 -0.38 13.41 10.43
CA VAL A 181 -0.03 14.57 9.60
C VAL A 181 0.26 14.14 8.17
N CYS A 182 1.13 13.13 7.98
CA CYS A 182 1.41 12.58 6.66
C CYS A 182 0.17 12.09 5.92
N ARG A 183 -0.79 11.46 6.62
CA ARG A 183 -2.02 10.95 5.99
C ARG A 183 -2.92 12.10 5.54
N THR A 184 -3.00 13.18 6.32
CA THR A 184 -3.79 14.37 6.01
C THR A 184 -3.23 15.06 4.77
N PHE A 185 -1.95 15.44 4.79
CA PHE A 185 -1.33 16.14 3.66
C PHE A 185 -1.23 15.28 2.40
N ARG A 186 -1.03 13.96 2.50
CA ARG A 186 -1.13 13.06 1.34
C ARG A 186 -2.51 13.04 0.70
N LYS A 187 -3.58 13.20 1.49
CA LYS A 187 -4.95 13.28 0.93
C LYS A 187 -5.16 14.61 0.22
N GLN A 188 -4.76 15.72 0.85
CA GLN A 188 -4.86 17.06 0.27
C GLN A 188 -4.09 17.15 -1.06
N PHE A 189 -2.81 16.73 -1.07
CA PHE A 189 -1.99 16.70 -2.28
C PHE A 189 -2.62 15.87 -3.41
N ARG A 190 -3.23 14.72 -3.08
CA ARG A 190 -3.93 13.88 -4.06
C ARG A 190 -5.24 14.49 -4.56
N GLN A 191 -5.88 15.37 -3.80
CA GLN A 191 -7.09 16.06 -4.22
C GLN A 191 -6.75 17.22 -5.16
N GLN A 192 -5.70 17.99 -4.86
CA GLN A 192 -5.20 19.04 -5.75
C GLN A 192 -4.80 18.48 -7.12
N ASN A 193 -4.00 17.40 -7.16
CA ASN A 193 -3.58 16.76 -8.41
C ASN A 193 -4.66 15.96 -9.15
N LYS A 194 -5.91 15.98 -8.69
CA LYS A 194 -7.04 15.41 -9.43
C LYS A 194 -7.86 16.47 -10.16
N LYS A 195 -7.70 17.74 -9.75
CA LYS A 195 -8.40 18.89 -10.33
C LYS A 195 -7.60 19.51 -11.48
N ASN A 196 -6.30 19.25 -11.52
CA ASN A 196 -5.39 19.55 -12.62
C ASN A 196 -5.17 18.31 -13.47
#